data_AF-A0A7S4SK77-F1
#
_entry.id   AF-A0A7S4SK77-F1
#
_cell.length_a   1.000
_cell.length_b   1.000
_cell.length_c   1.000
_cell.angle_alpha   90.00
_cell.angle_beta   90.00
_cell.angle_gamma   90.00
#
_symmetry.space_group_name_H-M   'P 1'
#
loop_
_entity.id
_entity.type
_entity.pdbx_description
1 polymer ?
#
loop_
_entity_poly.entity_id
_entity_poly.type
_entity_poly.pdbx_seq_one_letter_code
_entity_poly.pdbx_strand_id
1 'polypeptide(L)'
;ISRQQFVRDSELTIAGLSDLLPCIDVDRWVAAGTAVQSPYWFMAIREATGLHRGLPPTEQPFRCADYAGFCDGQALLRAFCPFTCGCDDARSGLALSRPNQGCPAQCLAITSKALDSEDCSDLDVSGTANWTRYWRSYQHVMSAMFAQRSEDIRRFVDRKIAGGCAEMSPDLFSGADFSREDVPLFQHNGLAVVRGFCPARCCSGSDLSPECPRSCPRQATTALSRAARGIA
;
A
#
# COMPACT_ATOMS: atom_id res chain seq x y z
N ILE A 1 -0.77 8.20 -29.14
CA ILE A 1 -0.66 8.36 -27.67
C ILE A 1 0.74 7.88 -27.28
N SER A 2 1.52 8.67 -26.53
CA SER A 2 2.84 8.21 -26.05
C SER A 2 2.67 7.17 -24.94
N ARG A 3 3.67 6.31 -24.72
CA ARG A 3 3.63 5.33 -23.61
C ARG A 3 3.39 6.01 -22.26
N GLN A 4 4.00 7.17 -22.02
CA GLN A 4 3.82 7.95 -20.81
C GLN A 4 2.39 8.48 -20.66
N GLN A 5 1.78 8.95 -21.76
CA GLN A 5 0.40 9.40 -21.75
C GLN A 5 -0.56 8.24 -21.46
N PHE A 6 -0.34 7.07 -22.06
CA PHE A 6 -1.15 5.88 -21.80
C PHE A 6 -1.08 5.42 -20.34
N VAL A 7 0.12 5.40 -19.73
CA VAL A 7 0.29 5.06 -18.31
C VAL A 7 -0.48 6.05 -17.44
N ARG A 8 -0.34 7.37 -17.69
CA ARG A 8 -1.05 8.40 -16.94
C ARG A 8 -2.58 8.27 -17.07
N ASP A 9 -3.08 8.07 -18.30
CA ASP A 9 -4.52 7.91 -18.54
C ASP A 9 -5.05 6.62 -17.87
N SER A 10 -4.24 5.57 -17.83
CA SER A 10 -4.55 4.32 -17.12
C SER A 10 -4.60 4.51 -15.61
N GLU A 11 -3.62 5.22 -15.02
CA GLU A 11 -3.59 5.55 -13.59
C GLU A 11 -4.80 6.39 -13.16
N LEU A 12 -5.18 7.40 -13.97
CA LEU A 12 -6.37 8.22 -13.71
C LEU A 12 -7.65 7.38 -13.80
N THR A 13 -7.73 6.48 -14.77
CA THR A 13 -8.86 5.57 -14.92
C THR A 13 -8.95 4.60 -13.72
N ILE A 14 -7.82 4.07 -13.26
CA ILE A 14 -7.76 3.18 -12.10
C ILE A 14 -8.13 3.92 -10.82
N ALA A 15 -7.63 5.14 -10.61
CA ALA A 15 -7.98 5.94 -9.43
C ALA A 15 -9.50 6.24 -9.39
N GLY A 16 -10.05 6.74 -10.50
CA GLY A 16 -11.47 7.02 -10.61
C GLY A 16 -12.35 5.77 -10.46
N LEU A 17 -11.90 4.62 -10.98
CA LEU A 17 -12.57 3.35 -10.75
C LEU A 17 -12.52 2.95 -9.27
N SER A 18 -11.35 3.01 -8.64
CA SER A 18 -11.13 2.60 -7.25
C SER A 18 -12.00 3.39 -6.26
N ASP A 19 -12.27 4.65 -6.53
CA ASP A 19 -13.16 5.48 -5.70
C ASP A 19 -14.64 5.05 -5.78
N LEU A 20 -15.05 4.42 -6.88
CA LEU A 20 -16.41 3.94 -7.09
C LEU A 20 -16.63 2.51 -6.57
N LEU A 21 -15.56 1.73 -6.43
CA LEU A 21 -15.67 0.34 -6.02
C LEU A 21 -15.80 0.22 -4.50
N PRO A 22 -16.70 -0.65 -4.00
CA PRO A 22 -16.75 -0.97 -2.58
C PRO A 22 -15.47 -1.72 -2.16
N CYS A 23 -15.11 -1.61 -0.88
CA CYS A 23 -14.04 -2.42 -0.30
C CYS A 23 -14.51 -3.86 -0.06
N ILE A 24 -14.70 -4.63 -1.13
CA ILE A 24 -15.04 -6.05 -1.08
C ILE A 24 -14.69 -6.71 -2.41
N ASP A 25 -14.19 -7.94 -2.35
CA ASP A 25 -13.84 -8.73 -3.53
C ASP A 25 -15.03 -8.92 -4.49
N VAL A 26 -14.77 -8.77 -5.79
CA VAL A 26 -15.78 -8.80 -6.86
C VAL A 26 -16.48 -10.16 -6.98
N ASP A 27 -15.81 -11.25 -6.63
CA ASP A 27 -16.44 -12.58 -6.61
C ASP A 27 -17.52 -12.70 -5.52
N ARG A 28 -17.52 -11.81 -4.51
CA ARG A 28 -18.60 -11.66 -3.53
C ARG A 28 -19.73 -10.74 -4.02
N TRP A 29 -19.49 -9.85 -4.99
CA TRP A 29 -20.55 -9.00 -5.59
C TRP A 29 -21.52 -9.85 -6.39
N VAL A 30 -20.96 -10.78 -7.16
CA VAL A 30 -21.72 -11.71 -8.00
C VAL A 30 -22.67 -12.55 -7.14
N ALA A 31 -22.20 -13.00 -5.97
CA ALA A 31 -23.04 -13.71 -5.00
C ALA A 31 -24.17 -12.83 -4.43
N ALA A 32 -24.00 -11.51 -4.41
CA ALA A 32 -25.01 -10.53 -3.98
C ALA A 32 -25.96 -10.09 -5.11
N GLY A 33 -25.83 -10.65 -6.32
CA GLY A 33 -26.72 -10.35 -7.45
C GLY A 33 -26.47 -9.00 -8.14
N THR A 34 -25.36 -8.31 -7.85
CA THR A 34 -25.00 -7.06 -8.52
C THR A 34 -24.30 -7.36 -9.85
N ALA A 35 -24.99 -7.03 -10.94
CA ALA A 35 -24.61 -7.33 -12.31
C ALA A 35 -23.47 -6.44 -12.85
N VAL A 36 -22.26 -6.61 -12.32
CA VAL A 36 -21.05 -5.99 -12.90
C VAL A 36 -19.99 -7.05 -13.20
N GLN A 37 -20.36 -8.05 -14.01
CA GLN A 37 -19.36 -8.79 -14.77
C GLN A 37 -19.25 -8.13 -16.14
N SER A 38 -18.54 -7.01 -16.22
CA SER A 38 -17.98 -6.64 -17.52
C SER A 38 -16.85 -7.64 -17.80
N PRO A 39 -17.02 -8.60 -18.73
CA PRO A 39 -16.04 -9.67 -18.94
C PRO A 39 -14.68 -9.13 -19.36
N TYR A 40 -14.63 -7.90 -19.89
CA TYR A 40 -13.43 -7.24 -20.36
C TYR A 40 -12.35 -7.09 -19.28
N TRP A 41 -12.71 -6.71 -18.05
CA TRP A 41 -11.72 -6.54 -16.98
C TRP A 41 -11.11 -7.86 -16.55
N PHE A 42 -11.92 -8.93 -16.46
CA PHE A 42 -11.43 -10.25 -16.12
C PHE A 42 -10.54 -10.83 -17.22
N MET A 43 -10.89 -10.59 -18.49
CA MET A 43 -10.01 -10.96 -19.62
C MET A 43 -8.68 -10.21 -19.57
N ALA A 44 -8.68 -8.92 -19.23
CA ALA A 44 -7.45 -8.15 -19.07
C ALA A 44 -6.57 -8.70 -17.93
N ILE A 45 -7.16 -9.06 -16.78
CA ILE A 45 -6.42 -9.67 -15.66
C ILE A 45 -5.85 -11.04 -16.05
N ARG A 46 -6.63 -11.90 -16.72
CA ARG A 46 -6.13 -13.20 -17.23
C ARG A 46 -4.97 -13.03 -18.19
N GLU A 47 -5.09 -12.08 -19.11
CA GLU A 47 -4.06 -11.83 -20.11
C GLU A 47 -2.77 -11.33 -19.46
N ALA A 48 -2.88 -10.43 -18.49
CA ALA A 48 -1.75 -9.83 -17.78
C ALA A 48 -1.05 -10.80 -16.81
N THR A 49 -1.78 -11.75 -16.23
CA THR A 49 -1.23 -12.74 -15.28
C THR A 49 -0.85 -14.05 -15.95
N GLY A 50 -1.36 -14.32 -17.16
CA GLY A 50 -1.26 -15.62 -17.84
C GLY A 50 -2.13 -16.71 -17.22
N LEU A 51 -2.72 -16.47 -16.05
CA LEU A 51 -3.57 -17.43 -15.36
C LEU A 51 -4.90 -17.56 -16.10
N HIS A 52 -5.31 -18.79 -16.40
CA HIS A 52 -6.53 -19.13 -17.15
C HIS A 52 -6.62 -18.48 -18.55
N ARG A 53 -5.49 -18.12 -19.16
CA ARG A 53 -5.43 -17.61 -20.53
C ARG A 53 -6.07 -18.61 -21.49
N GLY A 54 -6.98 -18.12 -22.34
CA GLY A 54 -7.67 -18.93 -23.36
C GLY A 54 -8.90 -19.70 -22.87
N LEU A 55 -9.17 -19.74 -21.56
CA LEU A 55 -10.39 -20.35 -21.03
C LEU A 55 -11.54 -19.33 -20.98
N PRO A 56 -12.75 -19.69 -21.41
CA PRO A 56 -13.91 -18.81 -21.27
C PRO A 56 -14.28 -18.65 -19.78
N PRO A 57 -14.92 -17.54 -19.39
CA PRO A 57 -15.40 -17.33 -18.01
C PRO A 57 -16.38 -18.39 -17.50
N THR A 58 -17.05 -19.11 -18.39
CA THR A 58 -17.97 -20.20 -18.05
C THR A 58 -17.26 -21.47 -17.59
N GLU A 59 -16.08 -21.76 -18.15
CA GLU A 59 -15.28 -22.94 -17.75
C GLU A 59 -14.47 -22.65 -16.49
N GLN A 60 -13.92 -21.45 -16.39
CA GLN A 60 -13.26 -20.98 -15.19
C GLN A 60 -13.89 -19.65 -14.78
N PRO A 61 -14.76 -19.61 -13.76
CA PRO A 61 -15.22 -18.35 -13.19
C PRO A 61 -14.07 -17.56 -12.55
N PHE A 62 -14.15 -16.22 -12.55
CA PHE A 62 -13.15 -15.40 -11.87
C PHE A 62 -13.33 -15.51 -10.35
N ARG A 63 -12.24 -15.84 -9.63
CA ARG A 63 -12.18 -15.89 -8.17
C ARG A 63 -10.95 -15.14 -7.71
N CYS A 64 -11.11 -14.22 -6.77
CA CYS A 64 -10.01 -13.38 -6.31
C CYS A 64 -8.87 -14.22 -5.72
N ALA A 65 -9.20 -15.27 -4.97
CA ALA A 65 -8.24 -16.19 -4.36
C ALA A 65 -7.24 -16.82 -5.36
N ASP A 66 -7.67 -17.10 -6.60
CA ASP A 66 -6.82 -17.71 -7.63
C ASP A 66 -5.68 -16.76 -8.05
N TYR A 67 -5.85 -15.44 -7.84
CA TYR A 67 -4.92 -14.41 -8.29
C TYR A 67 -4.14 -13.75 -7.14
N ALA A 68 -4.27 -14.20 -5.89
CA ALA A 68 -3.66 -13.54 -4.73
C ALA A 68 -2.14 -13.28 -4.90
N GLY A 69 -1.42 -14.20 -5.54
CA GLY A 69 0.02 -14.07 -5.84
C GLY A 69 0.39 -12.98 -6.84
N PHE A 70 -0.57 -12.36 -7.52
CA PHE A 70 -0.35 -11.31 -8.53
C PHE A 70 -0.71 -9.91 -8.02
N CYS A 71 -1.20 -9.78 -6.79
CA CYS A 71 -1.68 -8.52 -6.23
C CYS A 71 -0.63 -7.41 -6.22
N ASP A 72 0.65 -7.73 -6.08
CA ASP A 72 1.71 -6.71 -6.00
C ASP A 72 2.00 -6.06 -7.37
N GLY A 73 1.77 -6.79 -8.48
CA GLY A 73 2.05 -6.33 -9.84
C GLY A 73 0.83 -5.82 -10.62
N GLN A 74 -0.39 -5.94 -10.10
CA GLN A 74 -1.63 -5.72 -10.86
C GLN A 74 -2.59 -4.78 -10.13
N ALA A 75 -2.59 -3.50 -10.50
CA ALA A 75 -3.50 -2.49 -9.91
C ALA A 75 -4.97 -2.81 -10.14
N LEU A 76 -5.34 -3.31 -11.33
CA LEU A 76 -6.72 -3.76 -11.60
C LEU A 76 -7.14 -4.88 -10.65
N LEU A 77 -6.23 -5.80 -10.32
CA LEU A 77 -6.55 -6.87 -9.39
C LEU A 77 -6.79 -6.32 -7.99
N ARG A 78 -6.03 -5.32 -7.53
CA ARG A 78 -6.28 -4.65 -6.25
C ARG A 78 -7.63 -3.93 -6.23
N ALA A 79 -8.05 -3.37 -7.36
CA ALA A 79 -9.35 -2.68 -7.47
C ALA A 79 -10.53 -3.64 -7.37
N PHE A 80 -10.42 -4.80 -8.03
CA PHE A 80 -11.49 -5.80 -8.06
C PHE A 80 -11.43 -6.81 -6.92
N CYS A 81 -10.27 -7.00 -6.30
CA CYS A 81 -10.03 -7.97 -5.22
C CYS A 81 -9.33 -7.31 -4.02
N PRO A 82 -9.88 -6.22 -3.46
CA PRO A 82 -9.19 -5.46 -2.44
C PRO A 82 -8.93 -6.25 -1.16
N PHE A 83 -9.83 -7.12 -0.73
CA PHE A 83 -9.63 -7.94 0.47
C PHE A 83 -8.60 -9.02 0.24
N THR A 84 -8.71 -9.75 -0.88
CA THR A 84 -7.71 -10.77 -1.22
C THR A 84 -6.31 -10.16 -1.37
N CYS A 85 -6.21 -8.94 -1.90
CA CYS A 85 -4.92 -8.25 -2.03
C CYS A 85 -4.41 -7.60 -0.75
N GLY A 86 -5.28 -7.40 0.26
CA GLY A 86 -4.94 -6.81 1.55
C GLY A 86 -4.99 -5.28 1.58
N CYS A 87 -5.84 -4.65 0.77
CA CYS A 87 -6.06 -3.20 0.78
C CYS A 87 -6.73 -2.68 2.06
N ASP A 88 -7.39 -3.56 2.82
CA ASP A 88 -8.10 -3.27 4.07
C ASP A 88 -7.28 -3.55 5.34
N ASP A 89 -6.07 -4.08 5.19
CA ASP A 89 -5.21 -4.48 6.30
C ASP A 89 -3.85 -3.77 6.20
N ALA A 90 -3.56 -2.91 7.19
CA ALA A 90 -2.31 -2.17 7.30
C ALA A 90 -1.07 -3.09 7.46
N ARG A 91 -1.29 -4.36 7.82
CA ARG A 91 -0.27 -5.39 8.08
C ARG A 91 -0.20 -6.45 6.98
N SER A 92 -0.91 -6.29 5.87
CA SER A 92 -0.98 -7.28 4.77
C SER A 92 0.33 -7.45 4.00
N GLY A 93 1.25 -6.49 4.14
CA GLY A 93 2.48 -6.43 3.35
C GLY A 93 2.30 -5.88 1.95
N LEU A 94 1.10 -5.39 1.60
CA LEU A 94 0.86 -4.75 0.31
C LEU A 94 1.53 -3.36 0.27
N ALA A 95 2.65 -3.24 -0.46
CA ALA A 95 3.36 -1.97 -0.56
C ALA A 95 2.61 -0.94 -1.41
N LEU A 96 1.82 -1.35 -2.40
CA LEU A 96 1.08 -0.46 -3.30
C LEU A 96 -0.40 -0.42 -2.92
N SER A 97 -0.75 0.37 -1.91
CA SER A 97 -2.08 0.34 -1.28
C SER A 97 -2.93 1.60 -1.48
N ARG A 98 -2.53 2.53 -2.35
CA ARG A 98 -3.27 3.79 -2.60
C ARG A 98 -4.28 3.68 -3.77
N PRO A 99 -5.21 4.65 -3.93
CA PRO A 99 -6.22 4.61 -4.99
C PRO A 99 -5.64 4.64 -6.41
N ASN A 100 -4.60 5.44 -6.63
CA ASN A 100 -3.85 5.44 -7.90
C ASN A 100 -3.11 4.12 -8.17
N GLN A 101 -2.99 3.25 -7.16
CA GLN A 101 -2.47 1.90 -7.29
C GLN A 101 -3.56 0.84 -7.24
N GLY A 102 -4.84 1.22 -7.29
CA GLY A 102 -5.96 0.29 -7.39
C GLY A 102 -6.60 -0.10 -6.06
N CYS A 103 -6.15 0.37 -4.90
CA CYS A 103 -6.90 0.08 -3.67
C CYS A 103 -8.04 1.09 -3.47
N PRO A 104 -9.29 0.65 -3.29
CA PRO A 104 -10.42 1.55 -3.05
C PRO A 104 -10.21 2.48 -1.85
N ALA A 105 -10.60 3.75 -1.98
CA ALA A 105 -10.51 4.71 -0.88
C ALA A 105 -11.28 4.25 0.38
N GLN A 106 -12.36 3.49 0.20
CA GLN A 106 -13.11 2.88 1.30
C GLN A 106 -12.26 1.88 2.11
N CYS A 107 -11.36 1.14 1.46
CA CYS A 107 -10.45 0.22 2.17
C CYS A 107 -9.43 0.95 3.03
N LEU A 108 -8.95 2.11 2.56
CA LEU A 108 -8.07 2.96 3.36
C LEU A 108 -8.77 3.50 4.60
N ALA A 109 -10.05 3.86 4.49
CA ALA A 109 -10.84 4.27 5.65
C ALA A 109 -11.03 3.12 6.66
N ILE A 110 -11.26 1.89 6.19
CA ILE A 110 -11.32 0.69 7.04
C ILE A 110 -10.00 0.47 7.75
N THR A 111 -8.90 0.51 7.01
CA THR A 111 -7.53 0.34 7.51
C THR A 111 -7.20 1.38 8.59
N SER A 112 -7.48 2.65 8.31
CA SER A 112 -7.29 3.76 9.25
C SER A 112 -8.08 3.56 10.54
N LYS A 113 -9.34 3.15 10.42
CA LYS A 113 -10.20 2.84 11.58
C LYS A 113 -9.71 1.63 12.38
N ALA A 114 -9.14 0.62 11.72
CA ALA A 114 -8.58 -0.54 12.42
C ALA A 114 -7.34 -0.13 13.25
N LEU A 115 -6.46 0.70 12.69
CA LEU A 115 -5.29 1.24 13.39
C LEU A 115 -5.65 2.07 14.62
N ASP A 116 -6.78 2.79 14.59
CA ASP A 116 -7.28 3.59 15.72
C ASP A 116 -7.42 2.80 17.03
N SER A 117 -7.70 1.49 16.95
CA SER A 117 -7.88 0.58 18.09
C SER A 117 -6.65 -0.25 18.45
N GLU A 118 -5.55 -0.14 17.70
CA GLU A 118 -4.34 -0.92 17.96
C GLU A 118 -3.49 -0.34 19.10
N ASP A 119 -2.69 -1.19 19.73
CA ASP A 119 -1.69 -0.77 20.71
C ASP A 119 -0.53 -0.04 20.03
N CYS A 120 0.01 0.99 20.69
CA CYS A 120 1.18 1.71 20.21
C CYS A 120 2.47 0.97 20.56
N SER A 121 2.61 -0.23 20.01
CA SER A 121 3.81 -1.06 20.15
C SER A 121 4.23 -1.54 18.78
N ASP A 122 5.54 -1.46 18.50
CA ASP A 122 6.09 -2.03 17.29
C ASP A 122 5.93 -3.55 17.31
N LEU A 123 5.56 -4.12 16.18
CA LEU A 123 5.51 -5.56 15.99
C LEU A 123 6.92 -6.14 15.76
N ASP A 124 7.16 -7.36 16.23
CA ASP A 124 8.34 -8.13 15.83
C ASP A 124 8.14 -8.70 14.42
N VAL A 125 8.50 -7.90 13.42
CA VAL A 125 8.23 -8.18 12.00
C VAL A 125 9.43 -8.72 11.24
N SER A 126 10.59 -8.83 11.90
CA SER A 126 11.81 -9.32 11.27
C SER A 126 11.59 -10.70 10.67
N GLY A 127 11.89 -10.85 9.36
CA GLY A 127 11.72 -12.11 8.64
C GLY A 127 10.27 -12.60 8.47
N THR A 128 9.25 -11.85 8.90
CA THR A 128 7.85 -12.25 8.69
C THR A 128 7.44 -12.19 7.21
N ALA A 129 6.45 -12.98 6.80
CA ALA A 129 6.01 -13.06 5.41
C ALA A 129 5.49 -11.71 4.88
N ASN A 130 4.66 -11.02 5.64
CA ASN A 130 4.05 -9.75 5.21
C ASN A 130 5.08 -8.61 5.15
N TRP A 131 6.01 -8.55 6.11
CA TRP A 131 7.10 -7.59 6.08
C TRP A 131 8.03 -7.82 4.88
N THR A 132 8.35 -9.10 4.62
CA THR A 132 9.12 -9.50 3.45
C THR A 132 8.40 -9.13 2.15
N ARG A 133 7.10 -9.39 2.06
CA ARG A 133 6.26 -9.02 0.90
C ARG A 133 6.34 -7.52 0.61
N TYR A 134 6.17 -6.67 1.64
CA TYR A 134 6.25 -5.21 1.48
C TYR A 134 7.59 -4.79 0.86
N TRP A 135 8.70 -5.22 1.46
CA TRP A 135 10.02 -4.77 1.01
C TRP A 135 10.43 -5.37 -0.34
N ARG A 136 9.98 -6.58 -0.67
CA ARG A 136 10.19 -7.16 -2.00
C ARG A 136 9.35 -6.46 -3.08
N SER A 137 8.13 -6.03 -2.76
CA SER A 137 7.34 -5.18 -3.65
C SER A 137 8.01 -3.82 -3.86
N TYR A 138 8.50 -3.19 -2.79
CA TYR A 138 9.30 -1.96 -2.89
C TYR A 138 10.55 -2.17 -3.76
N GLN A 139 11.29 -3.27 -3.56
CA GLN A 139 12.45 -3.63 -4.38
C GLN A 139 12.10 -3.67 -5.87
N HIS A 140 10.97 -4.30 -6.21
CA HIS A 140 10.51 -4.43 -7.58
C HIS A 140 10.25 -3.06 -8.22
N VAL A 141 9.48 -2.21 -7.54
CA VAL A 141 9.16 -0.84 -8.01
C VAL A 141 10.43 -0.01 -8.20
N MET A 142 11.31 0.00 -7.20
CA MET A 142 12.53 0.82 -7.26
C MET A 142 13.54 0.28 -8.27
N SER A 143 13.64 -1.03 -8.46
CA SER A 143 14.53 -1.61 -9.47
C SER A 143 14.07 -1.31 -10.89
N ALA A 144 12.76 -1.19 -11.12
CA ALA A 144 12.22 -0.76 -12.41
C ALA A 144 12.56 0.71 -12.71
N MET A 145 12.55 1.58 -11.70
CA MET A 145 12.88 3.00 -11.86
C MET A 145 14.39 3.28 -11.91
N PHE A 146 15.17 2.54 -11.13
CA PHE A 146 16.61 2.76 -10.93
C PHE A 146 17.41 1.49 -11.21
N ALA A 147 17.26 0.92 -12.41
CA ALA A 147 17.89 -0.34 -12.80
C ALA A 147 19.41 -0.39 -12.53
N GLN A 148 20.10 0.75 -12.69
CA GLN A 148 21.54 0.91 -12.45
C GLN A 148 21.96 0.68 -10.99
N ARG A 149 21.01 0.71 -10.05
CA ARG A 149 21.23 0.67 -8.59
C ARG A 149 20.62 -0.60 -7.96
N SER A 150 20.28 -1.61 -8.76
CA SER A 150 19.61 -2.84 -8.32
C SER A 150 20.31 -3.54 -7.14
N GLU A 151 21.65 -3.54 -7.11
CA GLU A 151 22.38 -4.14 -5.98
C GLU A 151 22.23 -3.33 -4.68
N ASP A 152 22.30 -2.00 -4.74
CA ASP A 152 22.10 -1.15 -3.56
C ASP A 152 20.67 -1.29 -3.02
N ILE A 153 19.68 -1.34 -3.91
CA ILE A 153 18.28 -1.57 -3.55
C ILE A 153 18.13 -2.93 -2.87
N ARG A 154 18.74 -3.98 -3.42
CA ARG A 154 18.71 -5.32 -2.83
C ARG A 154 19.30 -5.31 -1.41
N ARG A 155 20.49 -4.73 -1.22
CA ARG A 155 21.12 -4.63 0.11
C ARG A 155 20.29 -3.80 1.08
N PHE A 156 19.69 -2.71 0.62
CA PHE A 156 18.78 -1.89 1.42
C PHE A 156 17.57 -2.72 1.90
N VAL A 157 16.91 -3.41 0.98
CA VAL A 157 15.75 -4.27 1.25
C VAL A 157 16.11 -5.43 2.18
N ASP A 158 17.25 -6.09 1.97
CA ASP A 158 17.67 -7.20 2.83
C ASP A 158 17.92 -6.72 4.27
N ARG A 159 18.48 -5.51 4.48
CA ARG A 159 18.59 -4.91 5.82
C ARG A 159 17.23 -4.60 6.43
N LYS A 160 16.30 -4.04 5.67
CA LYS A 160 14.94 -3.75 6.13
C LYS A 160 14.21 -5.00 6.61
N ILE A 161 14.29 -6.08 5.82
CA ILE A 161 13.67 -7.37 6.15
C ILE A 161 14.26 -7.95 7.44
N ALA A 162 15.58 -7.90 7.60
CA ALA A 162 16.29 -8.46 8.76
C ALA A 162 16.13 -7.59 10.03
N GLY A 163 16.06 -6.26 9.89
CA GLY A 163 16.01 -5.35 11.03
C GLY A 163 14.61 -5.06 11.57
N GLY A 164 13.55 -5.33 10.78
CA GLY A 164 12.17 -5.03 11.18
C GLY A 164 11.98 -3.55 11.55
N CYS A 165 11.21 -3.27 12.60
CA CYS A 165 10.96 -1.91 13.09
C CYS A 165 12.19 -1.21 13.70
N ALA A 166 13.28 -1.93 13.98
CA ALA A 166 14.52 -1.32 14.45
C ALA A 166 15.32 -0.67 13.30
N GLU A 167 15.09 -1.11 12.06
CA GLU A 167 15.78 -0.61 10.87
C GLU A 167 14.88 0.34 10.08
N MET A 168 14.77 1.57 10.57
CA MET A 168 13.96 2.65 9.99
C MET A 168 14.81 3.70 9.27
N SER A 169 15.99 3.34 8.75
CA SER A 169 16.75 4.24 7.86
C SER A 169 15.86 4.83 6.74
N PRO A 170 16.05 6.08 6.34
CA PRO A 170 15.26 6.69 5.27
C PRO A 170 15.42 5.97 3.91
N ASP A 171 14.52 6.30 2.99
CA ASP A 171 14.54 5.86 1.59
C ASP A 171 15.88 6.20 0.93
N LEU A 172 16.43 5.22 0.19
CA LEU A 172 17.77 5.29 -0.37
C LEU A 172 17.98 6.47 -1.34
N PHE A 173 16.92 6.95 -1.99
CA PHE A 173 17.02 7.91 -3.10
C PHE A 173 16.51 9.30 -2.73
N SER A 174 15.40 9.34 -1.99
CA SER A 174 14.73 10.57 -1.59
C SER A 174 15.07 11.01 -0.18
N GLY A 175 15.67 10.14 0.63
CA GLY A 175 15.85 10.38 2.07
C GLY A 175 14.52 10.45 2.83
N ALA A 176 13.44 9.97 2.22
CA ALA A 176 12.10 10.03 2.80
C ALA A 176 11.93 9.04 3.95
N ASP A 177 11.11 9.44 4.92
CA ASP A 177 10.74 8.60 6.05
C ASP A 177 9.53 7.70 5.68
N PHE A 178 9.67 6.38 5.86
CA PHE A 178 8.61 5.40 5.63
C PHE A 178 7.44 5.50 6.62
N SER A 179 7.56 6.34 7.65
CA SER A 179 6.50 6.67 8.60
C SER A 179 5.57 7.79 8.12
N ARG A 180 5.96 8.52 7.06
CA ARG A 180 5.32 9.76 6.63
C ARG A 180 4.59 9.62 5.31
N GLU A 181 3.32 10.01 5.31
CA GLU A 181 2.47 9.97 4.11
C GLU A 181 2.61 11.20 3.22
N ASP A 182 3.14 12.31 3.75
CA ASP A 182 3.21 13.60 3.08
C ASP A 182 4.42 13.73 2.13
N VAL A 183 5.20 12.66 2.01
CA VAL A 183 6.33 12.61 1.09
C VAL A 183 5.83 12.30 -0.33
N PRO A 184 6.17 13.13 -1.34
CA PRO A 184 5.74 12.94 -2.72
C PRO A 184 6.04 11.57 -3.30
N LEU A 185 7.14 10.93 -2.89
CA LEU A 185 7.49 9.57 -3.32
C LEU A 185 6.37 8.57 -2.97
N PHE A 186 5.79 8.66 -1.77
CA PHE A 186 4.75 7.72 -1.33
C PHE A 186 3.41 8.06 -1.95
N GLN A 187 3.06 9.34 -2.05
CA GLN A 187 1.79 9.76 -2.65
C GLN A 187 1.72 9.46 -4.14
N HIS A 188 2.75 9.84 -4.91
CA HIS A 188 2.73 9.68 -6.36
C HIS A 188 2.89 8.23 -6.79
N ASN A 189 3.72 7.45 -6.09
CA ASN A 189 3.92 6.04 -6.42
C ASN A 189 2.93 5.12 -5.68
N GLY A 190 2.09 5.68 -4.82
CA GLY A 190 1.09 4.96 -4.05
C GLY A 190 1.65 3.93 -3.07
N LEU A 191 2.84 4.20 -2.52
CA LEU A 191 3.45 3.35 -1.50
C LEU A 191 2.72 3.52 -0.15
N ALA A 192 2.46 2.41 0.52
CA ALA A 192 1.95 2.37 1.87
C ALA A 192 3.05 2.75 2.86
N VAL A 193 2.70 3.44 3.93
CA VAL A 193 3.59 3.67 5.07
C VAL A 193 3.65 2.44 5.96
N VAL A 194 4.75 2.25 6.70
CA VAL A 194 4.97 1.06 7.55
C VAL A 194 4.32 1.16 8.94
N ARG A 195 3.47 2.17 9.17
CA ARG A 195 2.85 2.46 10.47
C ARG A 195 2.03 1.30 11.03
N GLY A 196 1.42 0.48 10.18
CA GLY A 196 0.70 -0.71 10.62
C GLY A 196 1.59 -1.77 11.28
N PHE A 197 2.88 -1.78 10.93
CA PHE A 197 3.89 -2.66 11.53
C PHE A 197 4.60 -2.01 12.71
N CYS A 198 4.95 -0.73 12.58
CA CYS A 198 5.84 -0.04 13.51
C CYS A 198 5.21 1.24 14.10
N PRO A 199 4.04 1.17 14.78
CA PRO A 199 3.35 2.37 15.23
C PRO A 199 4.15 3.15 16.28
N ALA A 200 4.87 2.49 17.20
CA ALA A 200 5.63 3.20 18.23
C ALA A 200 6.76 4.05 17.63
N ARG A 201 7.44 3.55 16.60
CA ARG A 201 8.46 4.32 15.86
C ARG A 201 7.85 5.39 14.96
N CYS A 202 6.79 5.05 14.22
CA CYS A 202 6.18 5.96 13.27
C CYS A 202 5.38 7.09 13.92
N CYS A 203 4.93 6.89 15.17
CA CYS A 203 4.08 7.79 15.91
C CYS A 203 4.74 8.31 17.18
N SER A 204 6.08 8.41 17.18
CA SER A 204 6.81 9.17 18.19
C SER A 204 7.16 10.56 17.64
N GLY A 205 6.70 11.63 18.27
CA GLY A 205 7.09 13.00 17.88
C GLY A 205 5.99 14.05 18.04
N SER A 206 6.31 15.29 17.65
CA SER A 206 5.37 16.42 17.62
C SER A 206 4.45 16.41 16.40
N ASP A 207 4.91 15.81 15.30
CA ASP A 207 4.23 15.83 14.00
C ASP A 207 3.53 14.49 13.78
N LEU A 208 2.60 14.16 14.67
CA LEU A 208 1.83 12.93 14.54
C LEU A 208 0.91 13.01 13.33
N SER A 209 1.07 12.05 12.43
CA SER A 209 0.08 11.81 11.39
C SER A 209 -1.29 11.57 12.05
N PRO A 210 -2.38 12.12 11.49
CA PRO A 210 -3.73 11.89 12.02
C PRO A 210 -4.14 10.41 12.05
N GLU A 211 -3.39 9.54 11.37
CA GLU A 211 -3.62 8.10 11.23
C GLU A 211 -2.81 7.25 12.22
N CYS A 212 -2.21 7.87 13.23
CA CYS A 212 -1.57 7.14 14.33
C CYS A 212 -2.61 6.53 15.27
N PRO A 213 -2.39 5.30 15.78
CA PRO A 213 -3.25 4.70 16.79
C PRO A 213 -3.51 5.66 17.95
N ARG A 214 -4.74 5.68 18.47
CA ARG A 214 -5.11 6.58 19.57
C ARG A 214 -4.35 6.30 20.86
N SER A 215 -3.85 5.08 21.01
CA SER A 215 -3.00 4.62 22.11
C SER A 215 -1.60 5.22 22.08
N CYS A 216 -1.16 5.79 20.94
CA CYS A 216 0.16 6.38 20.85
C CYS A 216 0.26 7.66 21.67
N PRO A 217 1.36 7.85 22.43
CA PRO A 217 1.53 9.04 23.25
C PRO A 217 1.64 10.24 22.33
N ARG A 218 0.58 11.07 22.33
CA ARG A 218 0.67 12.41 21.77
C ARG A 218 1.66 13.14 22.64
N GLN A 219 2.83 13.50 22.10
CA GLN A 219 3.69 14.44 22.81
C GLN A 219 2.81 15.65 23.05
N ALA A 220 2.47 15.90 24.32
CA ALA A 220 1.79 17.11 24.70
C ALA A 220 2.68 18.20 24.11
N THR A 221 2.16 18.93 23.12
CA THR A 221 2.84 20.05 22.49
C THR A 221 3.19 20.93 23.66
N THR A 222 4.42 20.78 24.14
CA THR A 222 4.83 21.48 25.33
C THR A 222 4.92 22.86 24.78
N ALA A 223 3.90 23.66 25.09
CA ALA A 223 3.80 25.06 24.73
C ALA A 223 4.89 25.79 25.51
N LEU A 224 6.13 25.42 25.26
CA LEU A 224 7.34 25.98 25.81
C LEU A 224 7.59 27.25 25.01
N SER A 225 6.85 28.26 25.45
CA SER A 225 7.44 29.53 25.84
C SER A 225 8.37 30.16 24.78
N ARG A 226 7.76 30.65 23.70
CA ARG A 226 8.26 31.88 23.03
C ARG A 226 7.86 33.14 23.81
N ALA A 227 7.88 33.10 25.15
CA ALA A 227 7.61 34.25 26.01
C ALA A 227 8.88 34.87 26.61
N ALA A 228 10.09 34.41 26.27
CA ALA A 228 11.33 34.91 26.90
C ALA A 228 12.45 35.28 25.90
N ARG A 229 12.11 35.88 24.75
CA ARG A 229 13.06 36.72 23.98
C ARG A 229 12.43 38.06 23.64
N GLY A 230 11.99 38.76 24.68
CA GLY A 230 11.99 40.20 24.69
C GLY A 230 13.02 40.65 25.74
N ILE A 231 13.76 41.70 25.40
CA ILE A 231 14.66 42.49 26.26
C ILE A 231 16.13 42.01 26.30
N ALA A 232 16.91 42.44 25.29
CA ALA A 232 18.05 43.36 25.47
C ALA A 232 18.47 43.93 24.12
#